data_AF-A0A7X0ZUR4-F1
#
_entry.id   AF-A0A7X0ZUR4-F1
#
_cell.length_a   1.000
_cell.length_b   1.000
_cell.length_c   1.000
_cell.angle_alpha   90.00
_cell.angle_beta   90.00
_cell.angle_gamma   90.00
#
_symmetry.space_group_name_H-M   'P 1'
#
loop_
_entity.id
_entity.type
_entity.pdbx_description
1 polymer ?
#
loop_
_entity_poly.entity_id
_entity_poly.type
_entity_poly.pdbx_seq_one_letter_code
_entity_poly.pdbx_strand_id
1 'polypeptide(L)'
;MYDGTIPSGVAILKDKYKLNEGTISKLLGLDITTLDDDYMSNYTDQTNHAEYALPFLVGALDATSDDAKLSGVIDGFMHYFDLSIEALALYAEITPVEMKNFINDPSSLSIEKKYHMGMRFMLLHFVLKESYRVEAY
;
A
#
# COMPACT_ATOMS: atom_id res chain seq x y z
N MET A 1 -3.34 -5.15 -19.32
CA MET A 1 -2.02 -4.65 -18.88
C MET A 1 -2.29 -3.37 -18.12
N TYR A 2 -1.70 -3.16 -16.95
CA TYR A 2 -1.87 -1.90 -16.22
C TYR A 2 -1.13 -0.80 -16.97
N ASP A 3 -1.83 0.28 -17.31
CA ASP A 3 -1.30 1.40 -18.09
C ASP A 3 -1.11 2.69 -17.26
N GLY A 4 -1.29 2.61 -15.94
CA GLY A 4 -1.19 3.75 -15.04
C GLY A 4 -2.52 4.44 -14.75
N THR A 5 -3.55 4.23 -15.58
CA THR A 5 -4.84 4.92 -15.44
C THR A 5 -5.76 4.29 -14.39
N ILE A 6 -6.67 5.09 -13.85
CA ILE A 6 -7.72 4.62 -12.93
C ILE A 6 -8.55 3.47 -13.54
N PRO A 7 -9.08 3.56 -14.78
CA PRO A 7 -9.87 2.48 -15.37
C PRO A 7 -9.11 1.15 -15.50
N SER A 8 -7.84 1.18 -15.90
CA SER A 8 -7.06 -0.06 -16.04
C SER A 8 -6.75 -0.71 -14.69
N GLY A 9 -6.46 0.11 -13.67
CA GLY A 9 -6.28 -0.35 -12.29
C GLY A 9 -7.56 -0.95 -11.71
N VAL A 10 -8.69 -0.25 -11.87
CA VAL A 10 -10.03 -0.73 -11.44
C VAL A 10 -10.38 -2.04 -12.11
N ALA A 11 -10.16 -2.19 -13.42
CA ALA A 11 -10.41 -3.43 -14.15
C ALA A 11 -9.61 -4.60 -13.56
N ILE A 12 -8.33 -4.40 -13.23
CA ILE A 12 -7.51 -5.43 -12.59
C ILE A 12 -8.05 -5.80 -11.20
N LEU A 13 -8.39 -4.82 -10.38
CA LEU A 13 -8.96 -5.03 -9.04
C LEU A 13 -10.28 -5.81 -9.08
N LYS A 14 -11.14 -5.53 -10.07
CA LYS A 14 -12.39 -6.26 -10.28
C LYS A 14 -12.15 -7.67 -10.84
N ASP A 15 -11.40 -7.78 -11.92
CA ASP A 15 -11.37 -9.02 -12.71
C ASP A 15 -10.40 -10.05 -12.14
N LYS A 16 -9.24 -9.61 -11.64
CA LYS A 16 -8.23 -10.50 -11.08
C LYS A 16 -8.46 -10.76 -9.60
N TYR A 17 -8.68 -9.71 -8.82
CA TYR A 17 -8.79 -9.80 -7.35
C TYR A 17 -10.22 -9.87 -6.84
N LYS A 18 -11.21 -9.81 -7.73
CA LYS A 18 -12.64 -9.98 -7.39
C LYS A 18 -13.14 -8.98 -6.35
N LEU A 19 -12.55 -7.78 -6.30
CA LEU A 19 -13.04 -6.71 -5.45
C LEU A 19 -14.29 -6.09 -6.08
N ASN A 20 -15.29 -5.80 -5.25
CA ASN A 20 -16.47 -5.08 -5.68
C ASN A 20 -16.21 -3.56 -5.74
N GLU A 21 -17.07 -2.84 -6.44
CA GLU A 21 -16.92 -1.40 -6.68
C GLU A 21 -16.89 -0.58 -5.39
N GLY A 22 -17.76 -0.90 -4.43
CA GLY A 22 -17.77 -0.21 -3.14
C GLY A 22 -16.47 -0.39 -2.34
N THR A 23 -15.83 -1.56 -2.42
CA THR A 23 -14.51 -1.79 -1.83
C THR A 23 -13.43 -0.99 -2.56
N ILE A 24 -13.46 -0.97 -3.89
CA ILE A 24 -12.49 -0.22 -4.70
C ILE A 24 -12.62 1.29 -4.44
N SER A 25 -13.84 1.84 -4.41
CA SER A 25 -14.06 3.25 -4.10
C SER A 25 -13.48 3.64 -2.74
N LYS A 26 -13.63 2.77 -1.73
CA LYS A 26 -13.04 2.99 -0.40
C LYS A 26 -11.52 2.91 -0.39
N LEU A 27 -10.93 2.03 -1.21
CA LEU A 27 -9.47 1.90 -1.32
C LEU A 27 -8.85 3.12 -1.99
N LEU A 28 -9.53 3.69 -2.98
CA LEU A 28 -9.03 4.82 -3.76
C LEU A 28 -9.42 6.19 -3.19
N GLY A 29 -10.36 6.24 -2.23
CA GLY A 29 -10.92 7.50 -1.76
C GLY A 29 -11.70 8.26 -2.83
N LEU A 30 -12.22 7.54 -3.84
CA LEU A 30 -12.84 8.07 -5.05
C LEU A 30 -14.05 7.20 -5.40
N ASP A 31 -15.21 7.79 -5.68
CA ASP A 31 -16.35 7.01 -6.17
C ASP A 31 -16.16 6.63 -7.64
N ILE A 32 -15.72 5.40 -7.88
CA ILE A 32 -15.44 4.90 -9.23
C ILE A 32 -16.71 4.67 -10.07
N THR A 33 -17.90 4.68 -9.46
CA THR A 33 -19.16 4.46 -10.19
C THR A 33 -19.67 5.71 -10.90
N THR A 34 -19.16 6.87 -10.48
CA THR A 34 -19.51 8.19 -11.02
C THR A 34 -18.32 8.89 -11.67
N LEU A 35 -17.19 8.20 -11.82
CA LEU A 35 -15.98 8.73 -12.45
C LEU A 35 -16.25 9.05 -13.92
N ASP A 36 -15.92 10.27 -14.32
CA ASP A 36 -15.98 10.73 -15.72
C ASP A 36 -14.94 9.97 -16.56
N ASP A 37 -15.33 9.52 -17.76
CA ASP A 37 -14.42 8.90 -18.72
C ASP A 37 -13.28 9.86 -19.14
N ASP A 38 -13.52 11.18 -19.06
CA ASP A 38 -12.53 12.24 -19.32
C ASP A 38 -11.95 12.88 -18.04
N TYR A 39 -11.90 12.14 -16.92
CA TYR A 39 -11.34 12.66 -15.66
C TYR A 39 -9.91 13.22 -15.79
N MET A 40 -9.15 12.73 -16.78
CA MET A 40 -7.81 13.22 -17.12
C MET A 40 -7.78 14.70 -17.51
N SER A 41 -8.86 15.19 -18.14
CA SER A 41 -8.97 16.60 -18.52
C SER A 41 -9.36 17.50 -17.33
N ASN A 42 -9.85 16.90 -16.24
CA ASN A 42 -10.34 17.58 -15.04
C ASN A 42 -9.79 16.93 -13.77
N TYR A 43 -8.46 16.86 -13.65
CA TYR A 43 -7.81 16.30 -12.46
C TYR A 43 -8.29 17.00 -11.18
N THR A 44 -8.77 16.18 -10.26
CA THR A 44 -8.99 16.54 -8.85
C THR A 44 -7.89 15.95 -7.99
N ASP A 45 -7.76 16.46 -6.76
CA ASP A 45 -6.84 15.89 -5.77
C ASP A 45 -7.14 14.41 -5.50
N GLN A 46 -8.42 14.02 -5.54
CA GLN A 46 -8.87 12.63 -5.34
C GLN A 46 -8.42 11.72 -6.48
N THR A 47 -8.60 12.15 -7.74
CA THR A 47 -8.16 11.37 -8.91
C THR A 47 -6.64 11.28 -8.97
N ASN A 48 -5.93 12.36 -8.61
CA ASN A 48 -4.47 12.35 -8.53
C ASN A 48 -3.99 11.35 -7.46
N HIS A 49 -4.57 11.40 -6.26
CA HIS A 49 -4.26 10.45 -5.20
C HIS A 49 -4.52 8.99 -5.61
N ALA A 50 -5.66 8.72 -6.25
CA ALA A 50 -6.02 7.38 -6.72
C ALA A 50 -5.01 6.84 -7.74
N GLU A 51 -4.55 7.65 -8.70
CA GLU A 51 -3.52 7.25 -9.66
C GLU A 51 -2.16 6.98 -9.03
N TYR A 52 -1.79 7.69 -7.96
CA TYR A 52 -0.58 7.39 -7.20
C TYR A 52 -0.72 6.09 -6.37
N ALA A 53 -1.90 5.83 -5.81
CA ALA A 53 -2.14 4.67 -4.95
C ALA A 53 -2.29 3.36 -5.74
N LEU A 54 -2.86 3.41 -6.95
CA LEU A 54 -3.17 2.23 -7.76
C LEU A 54 -1.96 1.36 -8.15
N PRO A 55 -0.84 1.91 -8.66
CA PRO A 55 0.34 1.12 -9.00
C PRO A 55 0.85 0.33 -7.79
N PHE A 56 0.80 0.95 -6.61
CA PHE A 56 1.20 0.30 -5.37
C PHE A 56 0.22 -0.81 -4.99
N LEU A 57 -1.09 -0.57 -5.04
CA LEU A 57 -2.10 -1.58 -4.71
C LEU A 57 -2.02 -2.78 -5.68
N VAL A 58 -2.01 -2.53 -6.97
CA VAL A 58 -1.93 -3.59 -7.99
C VAL A 58 -0.59 -4.30 -7.91
N GLY A 59 0.51 -3.57 -7.82
CA GLY A 59 1.86 -4.14 -7.72
C GLY A 59 2.07 -4.97 -6.45
N ALA A 60 1.61 -4.49 -5.29
CA ALA A 60 1.71 -5.21 -4.04
C ALA A 60 0.85 -6.48 -4.02
N LEU A 61 -0.34 -6.44 -4.63
CA LEU A 61 -1.19 -7.62 -4.76
C LEU A 61 -0.64 -8.64 -5.77
N ASP A 62 0.14 -8.19 -6.77
CA ASP A 62 0.81 -9.05 -7.75
C ASP A 62 2.18 -9.55 -7.31
N ALA A 63 2.72 -9.04 -6.20
CA ALA A 63 3.95 -9.52 -5.63
C ALA A 63 3.85 -11.02 -5.32
N THR A 64 4.73 -11.79 -5.95
CA THR A 64 4.69 -13.26 -5.93
C THR A 64 5.33 -13.87 -4.68
N SER A 65 6.20 -13.14 -3.99
CA SER A 65 6.84 -13.56 -2.74
C SER A 65 6.39 -12.70 -1.56
N ASP A 66 6.33 -13.32 -0.38
CA ASP A 66 5.98 -12.60 0.85
C ASP A 66 7.05 -11.56 1.23
N ASP A 67 8.31 -11.79 0.82
CA ASP A 67 9.41 -10.83 0.96
C ASP A 67 9.16 -9.55 0.16
N ALA A 68 8.69 -9.69 -1.09
CA ALA A 68 8.35 -8.54 -1.93
C ALA A 68 7.15 -7.78 -1.37
N LYS A 69 6.14 -8.49 -0.84
CA LYS A 69 5.00 -7.86 -0.16
C LYS A 69 5.44 -7.10 1.08
N LEU A 70 6.28 -7.70 1.92
CA LEU A 70 6.75 -7.08 3.15
C LEU A 70 7.63 -5.85 2.89
N SER A 71 8.46 -5.90 1.84
CA SER A 71 9.24 -4.74 1.37
C SER A 71 8.31 -3.61 0.90
N GLY A 72 7.28 -3.93 0.11
CA GLY A 72 6.27 -2.95 -0.29
C GLY A 72 5.55 -2.31 0.90
N VAL A 73 5.21 -3.08 1.94
CA VAL A 73 4.63 -2.54 3.18
C VAL A 73 5.57 -1.53 3.87
N ILE A 74 6.86 -1.84 3.94
CA ILE A 74 7.88 -0.92 4.49
C ILE A 74 7.96 0.37 3.67
N ASP A 75 8.04 0.27 2.35
CA ASP A 75 8.08 1.42 1.45
C ASP A 75 6.82 2.29 1.63
N GLY A 76 5.65 1.65 1.75
CA GLY A 76 4.39 2.32 2.04
C GLY A 76 4.43 3.08 3.37
N PHE A 77 4.99 2.49 4.43
CA PHE A 77 5.14 3.20 5.70
C PHE A 77 6.07 4.40 5.63
N MET A 78 7.19 4.24 4.94
CA MET A 78 8.16 5.32 4.76
C MET A 78 7.58 6.46 3.93
N HIS A 79 6.78 6.16 2.91
CA HIS A 79 6.26 7.16 1.98
C HIS A 79 4.97 7.85 2.47
N TYR A 80 4.01 7.09 3.00
CA TYR A 80 2.69 7.64 3.35
C TYR A 80 2.58 8.12 4.79
N PHE A 81 3.47 7.65 5.66
CA PHE A 81 3.44 7.98 7.09
C PHE A 81 4.76 8.58 7.59
N ASP A 82 5.70 8.86 6.68
CA ASP A 82 7.04 9.40 6.97
C ASP A 82 7.77 8.66 8.09
N LEU A 83 7.54 7.34 8.22
CA LEU A 83 8.19 6.54 9.25
C LEU A 83 9.65 6.28 8.87
N SER A 84 10.56 6.69 9.76
CA SER A 84 11.99 6.39 9.61
C SER A 84 12.29 4.90 9.72
N ILE A 85 13.43 4.49 9.17
CA ILE A 85 13.98 3.13 9.34
C ILE A 85 14.11 2.79 10.83
N GLU A 86 14.54 3.75 11.64
CA GLU A 86 14.70 3.60 13.08
C GLU A 86 13.36 3.32 13.78
N ALA A 87 12.29 4.05 13.40
CA ALA A 87 10.94 3.80 13.91
C ALA A 87 10.42 2.42 13.48
N LEU A 88 10.57 2.07 12.21
CA LEU A 88 10.14 0.77 11.70
C LEU A 88 10.89 -0.40 12.35
N ALA A 89 12.20 -0.26 12.56
CA ALA A 89 13.01 -1.25 13.26
C ALA A 89 12.55 -1.42 14.72
N LEU A 90 12.24 -0.31 15.41
CA LEU A 90 11.68 -0.33 16.76
C LEU A 90 10.37 -1.11 16.81
N TYR A 91 9.42 -0.82 15.92
CA TYR A 91 8.13 -1.52 15.86
C TYR A 91 8.27 -2.99 15.46
N ALA A 92 9.22 -3.32 14.60
CA ALA A 92 9.53 -4.69 14.21
C ALA A 92 10.31 -5.47 15.29
N GLU A 93 10.78 -4.79 16.34
CA GLU A 93 11.73 -5.30 17.36
C GLU A 93 12.98 -5.94 16.75
N ILE A 94 13.56 -5.27 15.76
CA ILE A 94 14.86 -5.59 15.20
C ILE A 94 15.77 -4.36 15.27
N THR A 95 17.06 -4.54 15.02
CA THR A 95 17.98 -3.40 14.96
C THR A 95 17.80 -2.59 13.65
N PRO A 96 18.10 -1.28 13.66
CA PRO A 96 18.11 -0.49 12.42
C PRO A 96 19.06 -1.05 11.35
N VAL A 97 20.13 -1.73 11.75
CA VAL A 97 21.06 -2.42 10.83
C VAL A 97 20.38 -3.61 10.18
N GLU A 98 19.69 -4.45 10.96
CA GLU A 98 18.90 -5.55 10.41
C GLU A 98 17.81 -5.07 9.47
N MET A 99 17.12 -3.96 9.78
CA MET A 99 16.13 -3.36 8.89
C MET A 99 16.76 -2.90 7.57
N LYS A 100 17.90 -2.18 7.62
CA LYS A 100 18.63 -1.75 6.42
C LYS A 100 19.10 -2.95 5.60
N ASN A 101 19.58 -4.00 6.24
CA ASN A 101 19.99 -5.23 5.56
C ASN A 101 18.81 -5.92 4.89
N PHE A 102 17.65 -5.98 5.56
CA PHE A 102 16.43 -6.55 5.00
C PHE A 102 15.93 -5.80 3.76
N ILE A 103 15.91 -4.46 3.82
CA ILE A 103 15.50 -3.61 2.70
C ILE A 103 16.39 -3.85 1.47
N ASN A 104 17.70 -4.04 1.68
CA ASN A 104 18.64 -4.32 0.59
C ASN A 104 18.61 -5.79 0.12
N ASP A 105 18.38 -6.72 1.05
CA ASP A 105 18.35 -8.16 0.81
C ASP A 105 17.35 -8.83 1.79
N PRO A 106 16.14 -9.18 1.32
CA PRO A 106 15.12 -9.82 2.15
C PRO A 106 15.49 -11.20 2.70
N SER A 107 16.55 -11.83 2.17
CA SER A 107 17.07 -13.10 2.68
C SER A 107 17.93 -12.94 3.95
N SER A 108 18.30 -11.70 4.30
CA SER A 108 19.10 -11.39 5.48
C SER A 108 18.39 -11.63 6.82
N LEU A 109 17.06 -11.79 6.81
CA LEU A 109 16.26 -12.13 7.99
C LEU A 109 15.68 -13.53 7.91
N SER A 110 15.61 -14.20 9.06
CA SER A 110 14.94 -15.48 9.19
C SER A 110 13.43 -15.35 8.92
N ILE A 111 12.81 -16.44 8.47
CA ILE A 111 11.36 -16.50 8.24
C ILE A 111 10.57 -16.10 9.50
N GLU A 112 11.02 -16.52 10.68
CA GLU A 112 10.40 -16.16 11.96
C GLU A 112 10.39 -14.66 12.22
N LYS A 113 11.54 -13.98 12.01
CA LYS A 113 11.63 -12.52 12.15
C LYS A 113 10.73 -11.81 11.14
N LYS A 114 10.70 -12.28 9.90
CA LYS A 114 9.85 -11.73 8.84
C LYS A 114 8.36 -11.89 9.15
N TYR A 115 7.97 -13.03 9.71
CA TYR A 115 6.59 -13.28 10.17
C TYR A 115 6.18 -12.28 11.26
N HIS A 116 7.00 -12.14 12.32
CA HIS A 116 6.70 -11.19 13.40
C HIS A 116 6.68 -9.75 12.92
N MET A 117 7.62 -9.36 12.05
CA MET A 117 7.65 -8.05 11.42
C MET A 117 6.37 -7.78 10.63
N GLY A 118 5.94 -8.70 9.76
CA GLY A 118 4.69 -8.58 9.01
C GLY A 118 3.45 -8.46 9.90
N MET A 119 3.35 -9.25 10.97
CA MET A 119 2.23 -9.16 11.92
C MET A 119 2.18 -7.81 12.64
N ARG A 120 3.33 -7.30 13.08
CA ARG A 120 3.46 -6.01 13.79
C ARG A 120 3.15 -4.84 12.86
N PHE A 121 3.64 -4.90 11.63
CA PHE A 121 3.35 -3.92 10.59
C PHE A 121 1.89 -3.93 10.17
N MET A 122 1.24 -5.08 10.08
CA MET A 122 -0.20 -5.14 9.85
C MET A 122 -0.98 -4.42 10.96
N LEU A 123 -0.63 -4.66 12.24
CA LEU A 123 -1.24 -3.95 13.37
C LEU A 123 -0.97 -2.44 13.30
N LEU A 124 0.27 -2.03 13.03
CA LEU A 124 0.65 -0.63 12.89
C LEU A 124 -0.17 0.06 11.80
N HIS A 125 -0.35 -0.60 10.64
CA HIS A 125 -1.19 -0.10 9.56
C HIS A 125 -2.63 0.13 10.01
N PHE A 126 -3.23 -0.82 10.73
CA PHE A 126 -4.58 -0.67 11.26
C PHE A 126 -4.71 0.53 12.20
N VAL A 127 -3.75 0.72 13.11
CA VAL A 127 -3.76 1.84 14.07
C VAL A 127 -3.62 3.18 13.36
N LEU A 128 -2.66 3.29 12.43
CA LEU A 128 -2.43 4.52 11.69
C LEU A 128 -3.61 4.85 10.78
N LYS A 129 -4.15 3.87 10.05
CA LYS A 129 -5.29 4.07 9.14
C LYS A 129 -6.56 4.58 9.86
N GLU A 130 -6.86 4.08 11.06
CA GLU A 130 -8.01 4.57 11.84
C GLU A 130 -7.83 6.01 12.32
N SER A 131 -6.58 6.46 12.49
CA SER A 131 -6.26 7.81 12.95
C SER A 131 -6.58 8.88 11.88
N TYR A 132 -6.53 8.54 10.59
CA TYR A 132 -6.86 9.45 9.48
C TYR A 132 -8.34 9.50 9.09
N ARG A 133 -9.20 8.60 9.61
CA ARG A 133 -10.66 8.71 9.40
C ARG A 133 -11.30 9.81 10.24
N VAL A 134 -10.59 10.31 11.26
CA VAL A 134 -11.10 11.30 12.22
C VAL A 134 -10.95 12.73 11.70
N GLU A 135 -10.02 13.01 10.77
CA GLU A 135 -9.76 14.36 10.24
C GLU A 135 -10.55 14.71 8.98
N ALA A 136 -11.36 13.77 8.46
CA ALA A 136 -12.16 13.96 7.24
C ALA A 136 -13.65 14.27 7.51
N TYR A 137 -14.02 14.66 8.74
CA TYR A 137 -15.37 15.09 9.11
C TYR A 137 -15.40 16.55 9.57
#